data_AF-A0A9D6LME1-F1
#
_entry.id   AF-A0A9D6LME1-F1
#
_cell.length_a   1.000
_cell.length_b   1.000
_cell.length_c   1.000
_cell.angle_alpha   90.00
_cell.angle_beta   90.00
_cell.angle_gamma   90.00
#
_symmetry.space_group_name_H-M   'P 1'
#
loop_
_entity.id
_entity.type
_entity.pdbx_description
1 polymer ?
#
loop_
_entity_poly.entity_id
_entity_poly.type
_entity_poly.pdbx_seq_one_letter_code
_entity_poly.pdbx_strand_id
1 'polypeptide(L)'
;MGDPSHRWLRFGRAGFFILLQLLTSCAGLATVEEPTAAAEHFKKANAFFEEGQYAEAIKEYRYVAAQFPNDDLAADAQYQVAYTEIYFKNTGSDYGMAAKDFQKLIQKYPNSPWKNPAQNWLNFLSQLESLKTEKEKLKSDLQRLLDLDMQSEKKRRELK
;
A
#
# COMPACT_ATOMS: atom_id res chain seq x y z
N MET A 1 44.24 18.64 67.80
CA MET A 1 42.93 19.22 68.12
C MET A 1 42.29 19.63 66.80
N GLY A 2 41.36 18.82 66.29
CA GLY A 2 40.68 19.05 65.01
C GLY A 2 39.36 19.79 65.24
N ASP A 3 39.18 20.89 64.54
CA ASP A 3 37.94 21.68 64.54
C ASP A 3 36.85 20.97 63.71
N PRO A 4 35.69 20.61 64.27
CA PRO A 4 34.67 19.81 63.58
C PRO A 4 33.59 20.65 62.86
N SER A 5 33.79 21.95 62.62
CA SER A 5 32.71 22.86 62.23
C SER A 5 32.37 22.97 60.72
N HIS A 6 33.02 22.23 59.82
CA HIS A 6 32.79 22.39 58.36
C HIS A 6 32.30 21.14 57.59
N ARG A 7 31.65 20.18 58.25
CA ARG A 7 31.16 18.94 57.59
C ARG A 7 29.76 19.01 56.96
N TRP A 8 29.03 20.11 57.08
CA TRP A 8 27.63 20.19 56.63
C TRP A 8 27.42 20.80 55.23
N LEU A 9 28.43 21.41 54.62
CA LEU A 9 28.30 22.04 53.29
C LEU A 9 28.41 21.08 52.09
N ARG A 10 28.65 19.78 52.31
CA ARG A 10 28.72 18.79 51.22
C ARG A 10 27.38 18.16 50.86
N PHE A 11 26.40 18.19 51.76
CA PHE A 11 25.09 17.56 51.54
C PHE A 11 24.08 18.44 50.80
N GLY A 12 24.23 19.78 50.85
CA GLY A 12 23.36 20.70 50.11
C GLY A 12 23.59 20.69 48.59
N ARG A 13 24.83 20.45 48.14
CA ARG A 13 25.14 20.38 46.69
C ARG A 13 24.64 19.09 46.05
N ALA A 14 24.76 17.95 46.73
CA ALA A 14 24.29 16.67 46.18
C ALA A 14 22.76 16.64 46.00
N GLY A 15 21.99 17.20 46.96
CA GLY A 15 20.54 17.31 46.85
C GLY A 15 20.07 18.27 45.73
N PHE A 16 20.79 19.38 45.53
CA PHE A 16 20.51 20.34 44.46
C PHE A 16 20.79 19.76 43.06
N PHE A 17 21.84 18.94 42.91
CA PHE A 17 22.13 18.23 41.66
C PHE A 17 21.12 17.10 41.36
N ILE A 18 20.60 16.41 42.38
CA ILE A 18 19.56 15.37 42.21
C ILE A 18 18.20 15.99 41.83
N LEU A 19 17.85 17.15 42.39
CA LEU A 19 16.65 17.91 42.00
C LEU A 19 16.73 18.44 40.55
N LEU A 20 17.94 18.79 40.08
CA LEU A 20 18.16 19.25 38.71
C LEU A 20 18.04 18.11 37.66
N GLN A 21 18.40 16.88 38.05
CA GLN A 21 18.31 15.68 37.20
C GLN A 21 16.87 15.15 37.05
N LEU A 22 15.98 15.46 38.01
CA LEU A 22 14.56 15.08 37.94
C LEU A 22 13.74 16.01 37.04
N LEU A 23 14.19 17.26 36.82
CA LEU A 23 13.55 18.20 35.90
C LEU A 23 13.94 17.98 34.42
N THR A 24 15.00 17.21 34.13
CA THR A 24 15.36 16.82 32.77
C THR A 24 14.58 15.60 32.25
N SER A 25 13.75 14.97 33.09
CA SER A 25 12.88 13.85 32.70
C SER A 25 11.51 14.31 32.19
N CYS A 26 11.43 15.48 31.57
CA CYS A 26 10.33 15.85 30.67
C CYS A 26 10.84 16.16 29.25
N ALA A 27 11.97 15.56 28.86
CA ALA A 27 12.35 15.45 27.45
C ALA A 27 11.74 14.21 26.78
N GLY A 28 10.72 13.60 27.39
CA GLY A 28 9.68 12.87 26.64
C GLY A 28 8.79 13.89 25.93
N LEU A 29 9.39 14.77 25.12
CA LEU A 29 8.63 15.50 24.12
C LEU A 29 8.15 14.41 23.16
N ALA A 30 6.90 14.00 23.31
CA ALA A 30 6.09 13.78 22.13
C ALA A 30 6.11 15.11 21.38
N THR A 31 7.15 15.34 20.57
CA THR A 31 7.05 16.32 19.51
C THR A 31 5.84 15.85 18.73
N VAL A 32 4.76 16.63 18.79
CA VAL A 32 3.77 16.58 17.73
C VAL A 32 4.57 17.00 16.50
N GLU A 33 5.19 16.04 15.84
CA GLU A 33 5.77 16.27 14.53
C GLU A 33 4.59 16.69 13.68
N GLU A 34 4.60 17.96 13.27
CA GLU A 34 3.64 18.47 12.30
C GLU A 34 3.64 17.49 11.12
N PRO A 35 2.46 17.03 10.68
CA PRO A 35 2.38 16.00 9.65
C PRO A 35 3.17 16.47 8.43
N THR A 36 4.11 15.64 7.97
CA THR A 36 4.88 15.94 6.77
C THR A 36 3.92 16.09 5.59
N ALA A 37 4.29 16.86 4.57
CA ALA A 37 3.45 16.97 3.37
C ALA A 37 3.11 15.59 2.78
N ALA A 38 4.05 14.62 2.83
CA ALA A 38 3.80 13.23 2.46
C ALA A 38 2.69 12.59 3.31
N ALA A 39 2.74 12.76 4.63
CA ALA A 39 1.73 12.26 5.56
C ALA A 39 0.36 12.92 5.36
N GLU A 40 0.31 14.23 5.07
CA GLU A 40 -0.93 14.95 4.76
C GLU A 40 -1.59 14.40 3.49
N HIS A 41 -0.83 14.27 2.39
CA HIS A 41 -1.34 13.71 1.14
C HIS A 41 -1.74 12.23 1.30
N PHE A 42 -0.98 11.44 2.05
CA PHE A 42 -1.33 10.04 2.33
C PHE A 42 -2.62 9.93 3.14
N LYS A 43 -2.79 10.77 4.17
CA LYS A 43 -4.02 10.83 4.97
C LYS A 43 -5.22 11.23 4.11
N LYS A 44 -5.05 12.21 3.23
CA LYS A 44 -6.08 12.63 2.28
C LYS A 44 -6.45 11.51 1.31
N ALA A 45 -5.46 10.76 0.82
CA ALA A 45 -5.69 9.58 -0.02
C ALA A 45 -6.52 8.50 0.70
N ASN A 46 -6.20 8.22 1.98
CA ASN A 46 -6.97 7.29 2.80
C ASN A 46 -8.43 7.75 2.97
N ALA A 47 -8.64 9.04 3.24
CA ALA A 47 -10.00 9.59 3.36
C ALA A 47 -10.80 9.40 2.06
N PHE A 48 -10.20 9.71 0.91
CA PHE A 48 -10.84 9.45 -0.38
C PHE A 48 -11.14 7.96 -0.61
N PHE A 49 -10.23 7.07 -0.20
CA PHE A 49 -10.45 5.63 -0.30
C PHE A 49 -11.64 5.18 0.56
N GLU A 50 -11.74 5.66 1.80
CA GLU A 50 -12.84 5.38 2.72
C GLU A 50 -14.18 5.92 2.22
N GLU A 51 -14.17 7.08 1.56
CA GLU A 51 -15.33 7.69 0.91
C GLU A 51 -15.72 7.00 -0.41
N GLY A 52 -14.93 6.03 -0.87
CA GLY A 52 -15.14 5.32 -2.14
C GLY A 52 -14.72 6.12 -3.38
N GLN A 53 -14.05 7.26 -3.19
CA GLN A 53 -13.47 8.10 -4.24
C GLN A 53 -12.11 7.54 -4.67
N TYR A 54 -12.12 6.35 -5.27
CA TYR A 54 -10.89 5.60 -5.57
C TYR A 54 -9.96 6.31 -6.55
N ALA A 55 -10.49 7.06 -7.52
CA ALA A 55 -9.68 7.79 -8.49
C ALA A 55 -8.90 8.94 -7.82
N GLU A 56 -9.55 9.64 -6.88
CA GLU A 56 -8.96 10.69 -6.06
C GLU A 56 -7.92 10.11 -5.09
N ALA A 57 -8.23 8.98 -4.45
CA ALA A 57 -7.28 8.27 -3.60
C ALA A 57 -6.01 7.89 -4.37
N ILE A 58 -6.14 7.30 -5.57
CA ILE A 58 -5.02 6.95 -6.43
C ILE A 58 -4.19 8.19 -6.78
N LYS A 59 -4.82 9.32 -7.10
CA LYS A 59 -4.09 10.57 -7.42
C LYS A 59 -3.22 11.03 -6.24
N GLU A 60 -3.77 11.04 -5.04
CA GLU A 60 -3.05 11.48 -3.83
C GLU A 60 -1.94 10.49 -3.44
N TYR A 61 -2.19 9.17 -3.49
CA TYR A 61 -1.13 8.17 -3.27
C TYR A 61 -0.02 8.27 -4.32
N ARG A 62 -0.36 8.44 -5.60
CA ARG A 62 0.63 8.63 -6.68
C ARG A 62 1.45 9.89 -6.45
N TYR A 63 0.84 10.96 -5.94
CA TYR A 63 1.54 12.19 -5.58
C TYR A 63 2.59 11.91 -4.51
N VAL A 64 2.24 11.19 -3.43
CA VAL A 64 3.19 10.82 -2.38
C VAL A 64 4.36 10.01 -2.94
N ALA A 65 4.07 8.94 -3.68
CA ALA A 65 5.10 8.08 -4.26
C ALA A 65 6.01 8.77 -5.30
N ALA A 66 5.53 9.85 -5.93
CA ALA A 66 6.27 10.62 -6.93
C ALA A 66 7.08 11.76 -6.33
N GLN A 67 6.48 12.57 -5.46
CA GLN A 67 7.09 13.80 -4.91
C GLN A 67 7.97 13.52 -3.70
N PHE A 68 7.68 12.47 -2.94
CA PHE A 68 8.41 12.11 -1.73
C PHE A 68 9.02 10.70 -1.85
N PRO A 69 9.86 10.42 -2.87
CA PRO A 69 10.30 9.05 -3.20
C PRO A 69 11.19 8.40 -2.14
N ASN A 70 11.75 9.17 -1.19
CA ASN A 70 12.61 8.67 -0.12
C ASN A 70 11.94 8.72 1.25
N ASP A 71 10.67 9.18 1.31
CA ASP A 71 9.89 9.20 2.54
C ASP A 71 9.46 7.77 2.91
N ASP A 72 9.31 7.49 4.20
CA ASP A 72 8.91 6.16 4.68
C ASP A 72 7.55 5.74 4.11
N LEU A 73 6.66 6.70 3.79
CA LEU A 73 5.35 6.46 3.18
C LEU A 73 5.39 6.21 1.68
N ALA A 74 6.53 6.40 1.01
CA ALA A 74 6.60 6.33 -0.45
C ALA A 74 6.30 4.93 -1.01
N ALA A 75 6.77 3.90 -0.30
CA ALA A 75 6.51 2.51 -0.64
C ALA A 75 5.06 2.10 -0.34
N ASP A 76 4.53 2.50 0.82
CA ASP A 76 3.13 2.33 1.20
C ASP A 76 2.21 2.99 0.18
N ALA A 77 2.48 4.23 -0.22
CA ALA A 77 1.67 4.95 -1.19
C ALA A 77 1.67 4.23 -2.54
N GLN A 78 2.84 3.79 -3.03
CA GLN A 78 2.92 3.04 -4.29
C GLN A 78 2.17 1.70 -4.20
N TYR A 79 2.16 1.04 -3.04
CA TYR A 79 1.36 -0.18 -2.83
C TYR A 79 -0.14 0.14 -2.88
N GLN A 80 -0.56 1.20 -2.17
CA GLN A 80 -1.97 1.61 -2.12
C GLN A 80 -2.52 2.04 -3.48
N VAL A 81 -1.69 2.62 -4.36
CA VAL A 81 -2.08 2.85 -5.77
C VAL A 81 -2.54 1.55 -6.43
N ALA A 82 -1.65 0.55 -6.47
CA ALA A 82 -1.94 -0.71 -7.15
C ALA A 82 -3.08 -1.49 -6.46
N TYR A 83 -3.14 -1.44 -5.13
CA TYR A 83 -4.22 -2.07 -4.36
C TYR A 83 -5.58 -1.43 -4.64
N THR A 84 -5.64 -0.09 -4.72
CA THR A 84 -6.89 0.63 -5.02
C THR A 84 -7.39 0.35 -6.44
N GLU A 85 -6.48 0.14 -7.40
CA GLU A 85 -6.80 -0.23 -8.78
C GLU A 85 -7.38 -1.64 -8.93
N ILE A 86 -7.17 -2.53 -7.95
CA ILE A 86 -7.77 -3.87 -7.92
C ILE A 86 -8.88 -4.00 -6.87
N TYR A 87 -9.21 -2.91 -6.18
CA TYR A 87 -10.16 -2.95 -5.09
C TYR A 87 -11.55 -3.28 -5.61
N PHE A 88 -12.21 -4.30 -5.03
CA PHE A 88 -13.44 -4.87 -5.59
C PHE A 88 -14.62 -3.90 -5.74
N LYS A 89 -14.64 -2.80 -4.98
CA LYS A 89 -15.67 -1.75 -5.11
C LYS A 89 -15.29 -0.65 -6.12
N ASN A 90 -14.06 -0.63 -6.60
CA ASN A 90 -13.64 0.32 -7.61
C ASN A 90 -14.15 -0.15 -8.98
N THR A 91 -15.21 0.49 -9.47
CA THR A 91 -15.81 0.18 -10.78
C THR A 91 -14.89 0.54 -11.95
N GLY A 92 -13.90 1.40 -11.72
CA GLY A 92 -12.82 1.71 -12.67
C GLY A 92 -11.58 0.83 -12.50
N SER A 93 -11.70 -0.34 -11.87
CA SER A 93 -10.57 -1.25 -11.66
C SER A 93 -9.90 -1.63 -12.99
N ASP A 94 -8.57 -1.45 -13.05
CA ASP A 94 -7.74 -1.85 -14.17
C ASP A 94 -6.61 -2.75 -13.65
N TYR A 95 -6.82 -4.06 -13.81
CA TYR A 95 -5.86 -5.07 -13.39
C TYR A 95 -4.51 -4.98 -14.13
N GLY A 96 -4.51 -4.47 -15.37
CA GLY A 96 -3.30 -4.27 -16.15
C GLY A 96 -2.47 -3.10 -15.65
N MET A 97 -3.13 -1.99 -15.28
CA MET A 97 -2.47 -0.87 -14.60
C MET A 97 -1.94 -1.27 -13.23
N ALA A 98 -2.74 -1.98 -12.43
CA ALA A 98 -2.31 -2.44 -11.11
C ALA A 98 -1.07 -3.33 -11.19
N ALA A 99 -0.99 -4.22 -12.18
CA ALA A 99 0.20 -5.04 -12.40
C ALA A 99 1.44 -4.17 -12.69
N LYS A 100 1.31 -3.11 -13.50
CA LYS A 100 2.42 -2.17 -13.74
C LYS A 100 2.85 -1.44 -12.47
N ASP A 101 1.90 -1.01 -11.64
CA ASP A 101 2.21 -0.31 -10.39
C ASP A 101 2.79 -1.23 -9.29
N PHE A 102 2.38 -2.50 -9.23
CA PHE A 102 3.05 -3.51 -8.40
C PHE A 102 4.49 -3.81 -8.88
N GLN A 103 4.71 -3.91 -10.20
CA GLN A 103 6.06 -4.06 -10.75
C GLN A 103 6.94 -2.85 -10.40
N LYS A 104 6.40 -1.63 -10.52
CA LYS A 104 7.09 -0.40 -10.15
C LYS A 104 7.45 -0.38 -8.66
N LEU A 105 6.58 -0.87 -7.79
CA LEU A 105 6.88 -0.99 -6.36
C LEU A 105 8.10 -1.88 -6.11
N ILE A 106 8.13 -3.06 -6.73
CA ILE A 106 9.22 -4.03 -6.54
C ILE A 106 10.56 -3.47 -7.07
N GLN A 107 10.51 -2.76 -8.20
CA GLN A 107 11.69 -2.14 -8.81
C GLN A 107 12.22 -0.96 -7.99
N LYS A 108 11.34 -0.07 -7.53
CA LYS A 108 11.73 1.16 -6.84
C LYS A 108 12.00 0.94 -5.34
N TYR A 109 11.28 0.02 -4.71
CA TYR A 109 11.35 -0.23 -3.27
C TYR A 109 11.63 -1.73 -2.97
N PRO A 110 12.77 -2.29 -3.43
CA PRO A 110 13.07 -3.72 -3.35
C PRO A 110 13.27 -4.26 -1.93
N ASN A 111 13.43 -3.38 -0.94
CA ASN A 111 13.57 -3.73 0.48
C ASN A 111 12.32 -3.39 1.30
N SER A 112 11.26 -2.89 0.66
CA SER A 112 10.01 -2.55 1.37
C SER A 112 9.27 -3.81 1.83
N PRO A 113 8.49 -3.73 2.92
CA PRO A 113 7.62 -4.83 3.35
C PRO A 113 6.60 -5.24 2.28
N TRP A 114 6.32 -4.35 1.32
CA TRP A 114 5.35 -4.54 0.24
C TRP A 114 5.87 -5.32 -0.96
N LYS A 115 7.17 -5.62 -1.04
CA LYS A 115 7.73 -6.39 -2.17
C LYS A 115 7.09 -7.75 -2.34
N ASN A 116 7.04 -8.56 -1.28
CA ASN A 116 6.49 -9.92 -1.35
C ASN A 116 4.96 -9.89 -1.59
N PRO A 117 4.17 -9.05 -0.89
CA PRO A 117 2.77 -8.84 -1.23
C PRO A 117 2.53 -8.45 -2.70
N ALA A 118 3.32 -7.50 -3.23
CA ALA A 118 3.21 -7.08 -4.62
C ALA A 118 3.55 -8.23 -5.59
N GLN A 119 4.56 -9.04 -5.30
CA GLN A 119 4.90 -10.21 -6.12
C GLN A 119 3.77 -11.24 -6.12
N ASN A 120 3.14 -11.47 -4.97
CA ASN A 120 1.98 -12.37 -4.86
C ASN A 120 0.80 -11.86 -5.69
N TRP A 121 0.51 -10.56 -5.63
CA TRP A 121 -0.50 -9.95 -6.48
C TRP A 121 -0.18 -10.09 -7.97
N LEU A 122 1.07 -9.86 -8.39
CA LEU A 122 1.47 -10.06 -9.78
C LEU A 122 1.24 -11.50 -10.27
N ASN A 123 1.60 -12.48 -9.45
CA ASN A 123 1.38 -13.88 -9.76
C ASN A 123 -0.12 -14.20 -9.87
N PHE A 124 -0.95 -13.62 -8.99
CA PHE A 124 -2.40 -13.78 -9.05
C PHE A 124 -3.00 -13.11 -10.30
N LEU A 125 -2.64 -11.87 -10.58
CA LEU A 125 -3.13 -11.12 -11.73
C LEU A 125 -2.75 -11.78 -13.06
N SER A 126 -1.54 -12.33 -13.16
CA SER A 126 -1.11 -13.10 -14.33
C SER A 126 -1.93 -14.38 -14.54
N GLN A 127 -2.22 -15.13 -13.47
CA GLN A 127 -3.10 -16.31 -13.54
C GLN A 127 -4.54 -15.92 -13.90
N LEU A 128 -5.04 -14.80 -13.36
CA LEU A 128 -6.36 -14.29 -13.70
C LEU A 128 -6.46 -13.97 -15.20
N GLU A 129 -5.40 -13.41 -15.78
CA GLU A 129 -5.33 -13.12 -17.22
C GLU A 129 -5.29 -14.39 -18.09
N SER A 130 -4.50 -15.39 -17.70
CA SER A 130 -4.45 -16.67 -18.43
C SER A 130 -5.81 -17.39 -18.40
N LEU A 131 -6.46 -17.42 -17.24
CA LEU A 131 -7.79 -18.02 -17.07
C LEU A 131 -8.86 -17.32 -17.90
N LYS A 132 -8.84 -15.99 -17.97
CA LYS A 132 -9.76 -15.22 -18.84
C LYS A 132 -9.57 -15.59 -20.31
N THR A 133 -8.32 -15.67 -20.74
CA THR A 133 -7.97 -16.02 -22.13
C THR A 133 -8.45 -17.43 -22.48
N GLU A 134 -8.21 -18.40 -21.61
CA GLU A 134 -8.67 -19.78 -21.79
C GLU A 134 -10.20 -19.88 -21.81
N LYS A 135 -10.89 -19.14 -20.94
CA LYS A 135 -12.36 -19.09 -20.90
C LYS A 135 -12.94 -18.55 -22.21
N GLU A 136 -12.40 -17.47 -22.76
CA GLU A 136 -12.89 -16.91 -24.02
C GLU A 136 -12.63 -17.85 -25.20
N LYS A 137 -11.46 -18.52 -25.21
CA LYS A 137 -11.19 -19.58 -26.18
C LYS A 137 -12.20 -20.72 -26.08
N LEU A 138 -12.43 -21.24 -24.87
CA LEU A 138 -13.38 -22.32 -24.61
C LEU A 138 -14.81 -21.93 -25.05
N LYS A 139 -15.21 -20.69 -24.79
CA LYS A 139 -16.50 -20.15 -25.21
C LYS A 139 -16.63 -20.11 -26.74
N SER A 140 -15.58 -19.66 -27.43
CA SER A 140 -15.54 -19.66 -28.90
C SER A 140 -15.61 -21.07 -29.48
N ASP A 141 -14.86 -22.01 -28.90
CA ASP A 141 -14.84 -23.40 -29.34
C ASP A 141 -16.21 -24.07 -29.14
N LEU A 142 -16.87 -23.82 -28.00
CA LEU A 142 -18.22 -24.29 -27.72
C LEU A 142 -19.23 -23.75 -28.74
N GLN A 143 -19.17 -22.45 -29.06
CA GLN A 143 -20.07 -21.86 -30.06
C GLN A 143 -19.92 -22.52 -31.43
N ARG A 144 -18.67 -22.76 -31.86
CA ARG A 144 -18.40 -23.44 -33.13
C ARG A 144 -18.97 -24.86 -33.16
N LEU A 145 -18.86 -25.60 -32.07
CA LEU A 145 -19.42 -26.96 -31.97
C LEU A 145 -20.94 -26.96 -32.09
N LEU A 146 -21.62 -26.01 -31.44
CA LEU A 146 -23.08 -25.85 -31.56
C LEU A 146 -23.50 -25.53 -32.99
N ASP A 147 -22.77 -24.64 -33.68
CA ASP A 147 -23.07 -24.29 -35.07
C ASP A 147 -22.89 -25.49 -36.01
N LEU A 148 -21.85 -26.30 -35.80
CA LEU A 148 -21.62 -27.52 -36.57
C LEU A 148 -22.71 -28.56 -36.34
N ASP A 149 -23.15 -28.72 -35.09
CA ASP A 149 -24.23 -29.66 -34.76
C ASP A 149 -25.54 -29.23 -35.45
N MET A 150 -25.93 -27.96 -35.33
CA MET A 150 -27.10 -27.40 -36.02
C MET A 150 -27.05 -27.58 -37.55
N GLN A 151 -25.90 -27.33 -38.17
CA GLN A 151 -25.71 -27.55 -39.61
C GLN A 151 -25.86 -29.03 -39.98
N SER A 152 -25.30 -29.92 -39.17
CA SER A 152 -25.37 -31.37 -39.40
C SER A 152 -26.80 -31.89 -39.26
N GLU A 153 -27.59 -31.38 -38.32
CA GLU A 153 -29.01 -31.69 -38.19
C GLU A 153 -29.83 -31.17 -39.37
N LYS A 154 -29.61 -29.91 -39.77
CA LYS A 154 -30.29 -29.31 -40.93
C LYS A 154 -30.05 -30.15 -42.19
N LYS A 155 -28.78 -30.50 -42.46
CA LYS A 155 -28.41 -31.34 -43.60
C LYS A 155 -29.06 -32.72 -43.53
N ARG A 156 -29.14 -33.34 -42.35
CA ARG A 156 -29.85 -34.62 -42.15
C ARG A 156 -31.35 -34.53 -42.43
N ARG A 157 -31.98 -33.38 -42.17
CA ARG A 157 -33.40 -33.13 -42.47
C ARG A 157 -33.65 -32.90 -43.97
N GLU A 158 -32.72 -32.25 -44.67
CA GLU A 158 -32.81 -32.00 -46.12
C GLU A 158 -32.63 -33.26 -46.98
N LEU A 159 -32.01 -34.31 -46.43
CA LEU A 159 -31.76 -35.59 -47.11
C LEU A 159 -32.87 -36.63 -46.92
N LYS A 160 -33.90 -36.34 -46.13
CA LYS A 160 -35.08 -37.20 -45.91
C LYS A 160 -36.27 -36.68 -46.69
#